data_AF-A0AAN5CJG1-F1
#
_entry.id   AF-A0AAN5CJG1-F1
#
_cell.length_a   1.000
_cell.length_b   1.000
_cell.length_c   1.000
_cell.angle_alpha   90.00
_cell.angle_beta   90.00
_cell.angle_gamma   90.00
#
_symmetry.space_group_name_H-M   'P 1'
#
loop_
_entity.id
_entity.type
_entity.pdbx_description
1 polymer ?
#
loop_
_entity_poly.entity_id
_entity_poly.type
_entity_poly.pdbx_seq_one_letter_code
_entity_poly.pdbx_strand_id
1 'polypeptide(L)'
;MRDRPPFDLRAPLFLWNLSLALFSVLGFVRFGEDFFESLLYRGVYTTLCTNPSHKGAAPFWTLLFLISKLFELGDTLFIVLRKRPLIFLHYYHHAVVLIYAVHAGAEHATPGRAFILMNYAAHSLMYPYYAARAIGYKPPERV
;
A
#
# COMPACT_ATOMS: atom_id res chain seq x y z
N MET A 1 16.31 -21.81 -1.75
CA MET A 1 16.21 -21.47 -3.18
C MET A 1 17.51 -21.60 -3.96
N ARG A 2 18.68 -21.87 -3.35
CA ARG A 2 19.98 -21.91 -4.05
C ARG A 2 19.96 -22.89 -5.24
N ASP A 3 19.50 -24.11 -5.01
CA ASP A 3 19.60 -25.22 -5.99
C ASP A 3 18.31 -25.53 -6.78
N ARG A 4 17.31 -24.64 -6.76
CA ARG A 4 16.03 -24.81 -7.48
C ARG A 4 15.89 -23.83 -8.66
N PRO A 5 15.27 -24.18 -9.80
CA PRO A 5 15.04 -23.23 -10.89
C PRO A 5 14.05 -22.11 -10.48
N PRO A 6 14.09 -20.92 -11.13
CA PRO A 6 13.14 -19.85 -10.87
C PRO A 6 11.73 -20.27 -11.28
N PHE A 7 10.73 -19.95 -10.46
CA PHE A 7 9.33 -20.23 -10.80
C PHE A 7 8.76 -19.19 -11.78
N ASP A 8 7.97 -19.64 -12.74
CA ASP A 8 7.18 -18.74 -13.60
C ASP A 8 5.83 -18.42 -12.96
N LEU A 9 5.80 -17.33 -12.20
CA LEU A 9 4.63 -16.89 -11.43
C LEU A 9 3.94 -15.68 -12.05
N ARG A 10 4.01 -15.50 -13.39
CA ARG A 10 3.44 -14.32 -14.07
C ARG A 10 1.96 -14.12 -13.82
N ALA A 11 1.14 -15.16 -14.00
CA ALA A 11 -0.31 -15.07 -13.80
C ALA A 11 -0.69 -14.81 -12.32
N PRO A 12 -0.13 -15.56 -11.33
CA PRO A 12 -0.33 -15.24 -9.92
C PRO A 12 0.12 -13.82 -9.54
N LEU A 13 1.27 -13.37 -10.06
CA LEU A 13 1.80 -12.03 -9.82
C LEU A 13 0.91 -10.94 -10.42
N PHE A 14 0.35 -11.18 -11.61
CA PHE A 14 -0.61 -10.26 -12.21
C PHE A 14 -1.87 -10.13 -11.35
N LEU A 15 -2.48 -11.25 -10.96
CA LEU A 15 -3.68 -11.26 -10.12
C LEU A 15 -3.43 -10.62 -8.76
N TRP A 16 -2.26 -10.90 -8.18
CA TRP A 16 -1.80 -10.28 -6.93
C TRP A 16 -1.72 -8.75 -7.05
N ASN A 17 -0.97 -8.24 -8.03
CA ASN A 17 -0.86 -6.80 -8.26
C ASN A 17 -2.22 -6.16 -8.57
N LEU A 18 -3.08 -6.83 -9.34
CA LEU A 18 -4.43 -6.32 -9.64
C LEU A 18 -5.29 -6.24 -8.38
N SER A 19 -5.21 -7.25 -7.49
CA SER A 19 -5.95 -7.23 -6.23
C SER A 19 -5.51 -6.08 -5.31
N LEU A 20 -4.20 -5.85 -5.20
CA LEU A 20 -3.65 -4.74 -4.40
C LEU A 20 -3.93 -3.37 -5.02
N ALA A 21 -3.98 -3.29 -6.34
CA ALA A 21 -4.41 -2.08 -7.06
C ALA A 21 -5.87 -1.73 -6.74
N LEU A 22 -6.79 -2.69 -6.91
CA LEU A 22 -8.21 -2.48 -6.62
C LEU A 22 -8.43 -2.12 -5.15
N PHE A 23 -7.77 -2.83 -4.24
CA PHE A 23 -7.81 -2.52 -2.82
C PHE A 23 -7.34 -1.09 -2.53
N SER A 24 -6.24 -0.66 -3.16
CA SER A 24 -5.66 0.66 -2.93
C SER A 24 -6.50 1.79 -3.54
N VAL A 25 -7.13 1.57 -4.69
CA VAL A 25 -8.09 2.52 -5.29
C VAL A 25 -9.32 2.67 -4.42
N LEU A 26 -9.93 1.56 -3.97
CA LEU A 26 -11.10 1.61 -3.10
C LEU A 26 -10.79 2.25 -1.75
N GLY A 27 -9.63 1.91 -1.17
CA GLY A 27 -9.12 2.55 0.05
C GLY A 27 -8.91 4.04 -0.14
N PHE A 28 -8.27 4.46 -1.22
CA PHE A 28 -8.04 5.88 -1.53
C PHE A 28 -9.35 6.66 -1.65
N VAL A 29 -10.36 6.13 -2.37
CA VAL A 29 -11.65 6.80 -2.56
C VAL A 29 -12.40 6.89 -1.23
N ARG A 30 -12.60 5.77 -0.54
CA ARG A 30 -13.43 5.73 0.67
C ARG A 30 -12.79 6.40 1.88
N PHE A 31 -11.49 6.24 2.06
CA PHE A 31 -10.74 6.94 3.11
C PHE A 31 -10.53 8.41 2.74
N GLY A 32 -10.32 8.70 1.46
CA GLY A 32 -10.16 10.05 0.92
C GLY A 32 -11.41 10.91 1.10
N GLU A 33 -12.61 10.37 0.87
CA GLU A 33 -13.88 11.08 1.12
C GLU A 33 -13.93 11.67 2.54
N ASP A 34 -13.70 10.85 3.57
CA ASP A 34 -13.67 11.28 4.98
C ASP A 34 -12.52 12.26 5.27
N PHE A 35 -11.34 12.01 4.70
CA PHE A 35 -10.17 12.86 4.92
C PHE A 35 -10.34 14.25 4.29
N PHE A 36 -10.79 14.32 3.03
CA PHE A 36 -10.98 15.58 2.32
C PHE A 36 -12.17 16.37 2.89
N GLU A 37 -13.24 15.71 3.33
CA GLU A 37 -14.32 16.38 4.05
C GLU A 37 -13.80 17.02 5.35
N SER A 38 -13.04 16.26 6.15
CA SER A 38 -12.40 16.80 7.36
C SER A 38 -11.47 17.97 7.02
N LEU A 39 -10.67 17.85 5.96
CA LEU A 39 -9.68 18.85 5.57
C LEU A 39 -10.34 20.16 5.11
N LEU A 40 -11.36 20.07 4.26
CA LEU A 40 -12.04 21.21 3.64
C LEU A 40 -13.01 21.91 4.60
N TYR A 41 -13.74 21.15 5.44
CA TYR A 41 -14.78 21.71 6.30
C TYR A 41 -14.35 21.92 7.75
N ARG A 42 -13.37 21.17 8.26
CA ARG A 42 -12.90 21.27 9.67
C ARG A 42 -11.48 21.83 9.82
N GLY A 43 -10.78 22.00 8.70
CA GLY A 43 -9.43 22.55 8.65
C GLY A 43 -8.31 21.53 8.90
N VAL A 44 -7.08 21.98 8.63
CA VAL A 44 -5.86 21.17 8.68
C VAL A 44 -5.55 20.69 10.10
N TYR A 45 -5.65 21.57 11.09
CA TYR A 45 -5.36 21.24 12.49
C TYR A 45 -6.27 20.12 13.00
N THR A 46 -7.58 20.25 12.79
CA THR A 46 -8.55 19.21 13.18
C THR A 46 -8.23 17.89 12.48
N THR A 47 -7.91 17.92 11.19
CA THR A 47 -7.67 16.71 10.41
C THR A 47 -6.41 15.95 10.82
N LEU A 48 -5.34 16.66 11.18
CA LEU A 48 -4.02 16.07 11.48
C LEU A 48 -3.73 15.90 12.98
N CYS A 49 -4.31 16.73 13.83
CA CYS A 49 -3.95 16.83 15.25
C CYS A 49 -5.07 16.38 16.20
N THR A 50 -6.32 16.27 15.75
CA THR A 50 -7.42 15.78 16.60
C THR A 50 -7.81 14.33 16.29
N ASN A 51 -8.10 13.57 17.35
CA ASN A 51 -8.45 12.15 17.23
C ASN A 51 -9.66 11.98 16.29
N PRO A 52 -9.56 11.08 15.29
CA PRO A 52 -10.65 10.85 14.37
C PRO A 52 -11.86 10.24 15.07
N SER A 53 -13.04 10.51 14.52
CA SER A 53 -14.27 9.83 14.94
C SER A 53 -14.14 8.32 14.71
N HIS A 54 -14.51 7.50 15.70
CA HIS A 54 -14.57 6.05 15.59
C HIS A 54 -15.79 5.55 14.77
N LYS A 55 -16.58 6.46 14.21
CA LYS A 55 -17.76 6.15 13.40
C LYS A 55 -17.49 6.45 11.93
N GLY A 56 -17.94 5.58 11.04
CA GLY A 56 -17.85 5.75 9.59
C GLY A 56 -16.90 4.76 8.92
N ALA A 57 -16.56 5.02 7.66
CA ALA A 57 -15.72 4.13 6.85
C ALA A 57 -14.22 4.25 7.21
N ALA A 58 -13.77 5.40 7.73
CA ALA A 58 -12.35 5.66 7.96
C ALA A 58 -11.65 4.69 8.95
N PRO A 59 -12.25 4.32 10.10
CA PRO A 59 -11.64 3.34 11.01
C PRO A 59 -11.52 1.94 10.37
N PHE A 60 -12.52 1.54 9.59
CA PHE A 60 -12.52 0.27 8.87
C PHE A 60 -11.39 0.21 7.83
N TRP A 61 -11.25 1.26 7.00
CA TRP A 61 -10.17 1.34 6.02
C TRP A 61 -8.79 1.51 6.67
N THR A 62 -8.70 2.12 7.86
CA THR A 62 -7.45 2.17 8.64
C THR A 62 -7.01 0.79 9.11
N LEU A 63 -7.94 -0.04 9.59
CA LEU A 63 -7.64 -1.42 9.97
C LEU A 63 -7.20 -2.25 8.76
N LEU A 64 -7.92 -2.12 7.64
CA LEU A 64 -7.55 -2.81 6.40
C LEU A 64 -6.17 -2.37 5.89
N PHE A 65 -5.81 -1.10 6.02
CA PHE A 65 -4.47 -0.61 5.71
C PHE A 65 -3.39 -1.30 6.56
N LEU A 66 -3.61 -1.44 7.87
CA LEU A 66 -2.67 -2.13 8.75
C LEU A 66 -2.48 -3.58 8.31
N ILE A 67 -3.58 -4.27 8.02
CA ILE A 67 -3.56 -5.66 7.53
C ILE A 67 -2.85 -5.73 6.17
N SER A 68 -3.05 -4.75 5.28
CA SER A 68 -2.42 -4.76 3.95
C SER A 68 -0.90 -4.76 4.04
N LYS A 69 -0.29 -4.14 5.05
CA LYS A 69 1.18 -4.16 5.22
C LYS A 69 1.75 -5.54 5.46
N LEU A 70 0.99 -6.44 6.08
CA LEU A 70 1.36 -7.85 6.19
C LEU A 70 1.23 -8.56 4.84
N PHE A 71 0.15 -8.29 4.10
CA PHE A 71 -0.05 -8.88 2.77
C PHE A 71 1.02 -8.42 1.78
N GLU A 72 1.40 -7.14 1.78
CA GLU A 72 2.42 -6.56 0.91
C GLU A 72 3.79 -7.24 1.04
N LEU A 73 4.09 -7.92 2.15
CA LEU A 73 5.28 -8.79 2.26
C LEU A 73 5.29 -9.92 1.23
N GLY A 74 4.13 -10.27 0.67
CA GLY A 74 3.99 -11.18 -0.48
C GLY A 74 4.76 -10.71 -1.71
N ASP A 75 4.96 -9.40 -1.91
CA ASP A 75 5.79 -8.87 -3.01
C ASP A 75 7.23 -9.39 -2.88
N THR A 76 7.78 -9.34 -1.67
CA THR A 76 9.09 -9.93 -1.32
C THR A 76 9.14 -11.42 -1.62
N LEU A 77 8.07 -12.16 -1.28
CA LEU A 77 7.98 -13.60 -1.54
C LEU A 77 8.03 -13.88 -3.05
N PHE A 78 7.28 -13.14 -3.87
CA PHE A 78 7.32 -13.30 -5.33
C PHE A 78 8.70 -12.98 -5.91
N ILE A 79 9.41 -11.97 -5.39
CA ILE A 79 10.78 -11.63 -5.83
C ILE A 79 11.74 -12.79 -5.53
N VAL A 80 11.68 -13.34 -4.31
CA VAL A 80 12.54 -14.46 -3.87
C VAL A 80 12.24 -15.74 -4.66
N LEU A 81 10.96 -16.07 -4.86
CA LEU A 81 10.54 -17.25 -5.63
C LEU A 81 10.95 -17.17 -7.11
N ARG A 82 10.97 -15.96 -7.68
CA ARG A 82 11.41 -15.70 -9.06
C ARG A 82 12.92 -15.50 -9.20
N LYS A 83 13.69 -15.59 -8.10
CA LYS A 83 15.14 -15.34 -8.05
C LYS A 83 15.55 -13.99 -8.65
N ARG A 84 14.76 -12.95 -8.41
CA ARG A 84 15.12 -11.58 -8.79
C ARG A 84 15.92 -10.91 -7.66
N PRO A 85 16.84 -9.98 -7.97
CA PRO A 85 17.63 -9.32 -6.94
C PRO A 85 16.71 -8.48 -6.03
N LEU A 86 16.78 -8.75 -4.73
CA LEU A 86 16.06 -7.99 -3.72
C LEU A 86 16.88 -6.75 -3.36
N ILE A 87 16.42 -5.58 -3.80
CA ILE A 87 17.12 -4.31 -3.54
C ILE A 87 16.90 -3.83 -2.09
N PHE A 88 17.89 -3.14 -1.53
CA PHE A 88 17.85 -2.57 -0.17
C PHE A 88 16.56 -1.81 0.11
N LEU A 89 16.23 -0.88 -0.80
CA LEU A 89 15.08 0.01 -0.65
C LEU A 89 13.77 -0.77 -0.43
N HIS A 90 13.59 -1.90 -1.12
CA HIS A 90 12.33 -2.65 -1.06
C HIS A 90 12.12 -3.28 0.32
N TYR A 91 13.04 -4.13 0.77
CA TYR A 91 12.84 -4.83 2.05
C TYR A 91 12.95 -3.89 3.24
N TYR A 92 13.81 -2.86 3.17
CA TYR A 92 13.91 -1.83 4.21
C TYR A 92 12.60 -1.05 4.31
N HIS A 93 12.03 -0.60 3.19
CA HIS A 93 10.75 0.08 3.16
C HIS A 93 9.65 -0.79 3.76
N HIS A 94 9.46 -2.04 3.28
CA HIS A 94 8.40 -2.91 3.78
C HIS A 94 8.54 -3.23 5.29
N ALA A 95 9.76 -3.36 5.81
CA ALA A 95 9.99 -3.54 7.24
C ALA A 95 9.61 -2.29 8.05
N VAL A 96 10.11 -1.11 7.65
CA VAL A 96 9.88 0.14 8.37
C VAL A 96 8.42 0.56 8.34
N VAL A 97 7.75 0.47 7.18
CA VAL A 97 6.33 0.84 7.09
C VAL A 97 5.42 -0.10 7.87
N LEU A 98 5.77 -1.38 7.99
CA LEU A 98 5.04 -2.33 8.82
C LEU A 98 5.19 -2.00 10.31
N ILE A 99 6.43 -1.79 10.78
CA ILE A 99 6.69 -1.40 12.17
C ILE A 99 5.99 -0.08 12.51
N TYR A 100 6.12 0.91 11.61
CA TYR A 100 5.47 2.20 11.77
C TYR A 100 3.95 2.07 11.83
N ALA A 101 3.33 1.31 10.93
CA ALA A 101 1.87 1.14 10.91
C ALA A 101 1.35 0.47 12.20
N VAL A 102 2.05 -0.55 12.71
CA VAL A 102 1.68 -1.21 13.98
C VAL A 102 1.83 -0.26 15.16
N HIS A 103 2.97 0.44 15.26
CA HIS A 103 3.23 1.36 16.36
C HIS A 103 2.26 2.57 16.34
N ALA A 104 2.08 3.20 15.17
CA ALA A 104 1.14 4.30 15.00
C ALA A 104 -0.31 3.87 15.25
N GLY A 105 -0.67 2.63 14.90
CA GLY A 105 -1.97 2.05 15.21
C GLY A 105 -2.19 1.86 16.71
N ALA A 106 -1.17 1.38 17.44
CA ALA A 106 -1.23 1.19 18.89
C ALA A 106 -1.31 2.51 19.66
N GLU A 107 -0.57 3.53 19.23
CA GLU A 107 -0.56 4.86 19.85
C GLU A 107 -1.73 5.75 19.38
N HIS A 108 -2.62 5.24 18.52
CA HIS A 108 -3.68 6.02 17.88
C HIS A 108 -3.17 7.34 17.25
N ALA A 109 -1.99 7.29 16.63
CA ALA A 109 -1.29 8.47 16.15
C ALA A 109 -2.10 9.20 15.07
N THR A 110 -2.60 10.38 15.41
CA THR A 110 -3.44 11.21 14.54
C THR A 110 -2.84 11.54 13.17
N PRO A 111 -1.52 11.86 13.06
CA PRO A 111 -0.88 12.10 11.76
C PRO A 111 -0.91 10.89 10.82
N GLY A 112 -1.14 9.68 11.37
CA GLY A 112 -1.23 8.44 10.60
C GLY A 112 -2.29 8.48 9.49
N ARG A 113 -3.34 9.30 9.62
CA ARG A 113 -4.37 9.47 8.58
C ARG A 113 -3.80 9.99 7.26
N ALA A 114 -2.94 11.00 7.32
CA ALA A 114 -2.32 11.57 6.13
C ALA A 114 -1.35 10.57 5.48
N PHE A 115 -0.61 9.82 6.31
CA PHE A 115 0.27 8.76 5.84
C PHE A 115 -0.48 7.64 5.12
N ILE A 116 -1.61 7.19 5.68
CA ILE A 116 -2.50 6.18 5.08
C ILE A 116 -3.00 6.65 3.71
N LEU A 117 -3.53 7.88 3.63
CA LEU A 117 -4.05 8.43 2.39
C LEU A 117 -2.97 8.54 1.31
N MET A 118 -1.79 9.07 1.66
CA MET A 118 -0.66 9.17 0.75
C MET A 118 -0.22 7.80 0.25
N ASN A 119 -0.18 6.80 1.13
CA ASN A 119 0.23 5.46 0.73
C ASN A 119 -0.81 4.79 -0.18
N TYR A 120 -2.11 4.93 0.11
CA TYR A 120 -3.16 4.47 -0.80
C TYR A 120 -3.07 5.14 -2.18
N ALA A 121 -2.75 6.43 -2.24
CA ALA A 121 -2.52 7.14 -3.50
C ALA A 121 -1.29 6.61 -4.26
N ALA A 122 -0.18 6.37 -3.57
CA ALA A 122 1.02 5.82 -4.20
C ALA A 122 0.77 4.39 -4.72
N HIS A 123 0.10 3.56 -3.93
CA HIS A 123 -0.17 2.15 -4.25
C HIS A 123 -1.24 2.00 -5.34
N SER A 124 -2.20 2.91 -5.40
CA SER A 124 -3.19 2.96 -6.50
C SER A 124 -2.56 3.30 -7.86
N LEU A 125 -1.35 3.86 -7.90
CA LEU A 125 -0.58 4.09 -9.13
C LEU A 125 0.46 2.99 -9.38
N MET A 126 1.17 2.58 -8.33
CA MET A 126 2.27 1.61 -8.41
C MET A 126 1.80 0.21 -8.81
N TYR A 127 0.74 -0.31 -8.19
CA TYR A 127 0.28 -1.67 -8.45
C TYR A 127 -0.33 -1.88 -9.85
N PRO A 128 -1.14 -0.95 -10.40
CA PRO A 128 -1.52 -1.04 -11.81
C PRO A 128 -0.32 -1.04 -12.76
N TYR A 129 0.71 -0.24 -12.46
CA TYR A 129 1.94 -0.25 -13.24
C TYR A 129 2.61 -1.64 -13.20
N TYR A 130 2.73 -2.26 -12.02
CA TYR A 130 3.29 -3.62 -11.91
C TYR A 130 2.42 -4.69 -12.57
N ALA A 131 1.09 -4.58 -12.48
CA ALA A 131 0.17 -5.46 -13.19
C ALA A 131 0.38 -5.36 -14.72
N ALA A 132 0.47 -4.13 -15.26
CA ALA A 132 0.78 -3.90 -16.67
C ALA A 132 2.15 -4.48 -17.07
N ARG A 133 3.18 -4.30 -16.23
CA ARG A 133 4.50 -4.91 -16.46
C ARG A 133 4.46 -6.43 -16.43
N ALA A 134 3.61 -7.05 -15.63
CA ALA A 134 3.47 -8.50 -15.53
C ALA A 134 2.90 -9.14 -16.81
N ILE A 135 2.02 -8.43 -17.53
CA ILE A 135 1.48 -8.84 -18.84
C ILE A 135 2.40 -8.49 -20.03
N GLY A 136 3.59 -7.96 -19.77
CA GLY A 136 4.60 -7.66 -20.80
C GLY A 136 4.50 -6.26 -21.41
N TYR A 137 3.63 -5.39 -20.91
CA TYR A 137 3.59 -3.99 -21.34
C TYR A 137 4.91 -3.29 -20.96
N LYS A 138 5.59 -2.71 -21.95
CA LYS A 138 6.77 -1.87 -21.72
C LYS A 138 6.38 -0.41 -21.93
N PRO A 139 6.38 0.43 -20.87
CA PRO A 139 6.27 1.87 -21.07
C PRO A 139 7.42 2.33 -21.97
N PRO A 140 7.20 3.34 -22.83
CA PRO A 140 8.26 3.88 -23.66
C PRO A 140 9.44 4.33 -22.77
N GLU A 141 10.65 3.88 -23.11
CA GLU A 141 11.87 4.36 -22.45
C GLU A 141 11.99 5.87 -22.68
N ARG A 142 12.29 6.62 -21.61
CA ARG A 142 12.61 8.04 -21.75
C ARG A 142 13.92 8.14 -22.54
N VAL A 143 13.83 8.72 -23.74
CA VAL A 143 14.96 9.16 -24.56
C VAL A 143 15.70 10.28 -23.85
#